data_AF-A0A972TLL1-F1
#
_entry.id   AF-A0A972TLL1-F1
#
_cell.length_a   1.000
_cell.length_b   1.000
_cell.length_c   1.000
_cell.angle_alpha   90.00
_cell.angle_beta   90.00
_cell.angle_gamma   90.00
#
_symmetry.space_group_name_H-M   'P 1'
#
loop_
_entity.id
_entity.type
_entity.pdbx_description
1 polymer ?
#
loop_
_entity_poly.entity_id
_entity_poly.type
_entity_poly.pdbx_seq_one_letter_code
_entity_poly.pdbx_strand_id
1 'polypeptide(L)'
;MNKNVFREPAFMKACLLLTAVMIMIIQACVTPPKMKTGNEFLIKKEYIKAVQMYEEALLEAKSATTRGEIEKKIVEAKLAIADKYIAKAAKMYGMLEKATVPGIEQIISSLEEVVRWDDDEKRITKNIEQYRAEAKRLLNNAVDLQRRALLESEKYRYESALGIMKKALQIDPSNKALQRAEKKLLKCKGHYDRTVAYLDESDLDKAVAEFRSLSKSLPQHPSITDSPLKDQVMGLIEKKVDKLELENKWFEAIDYLKGFKGLEKNIEDVKRNGADYYYGLARSSIAEENDYHKAYVYSLIAIKFKPDSVDIFNIHKEASDRMGKNIQKHIAVASFDSPSNDPDAGKQFSDSLISYLYQVLPYGINILERDKIDFVLKEHQNEAKNISESLGVDLVVTGTVSLFKVDTSIDKRTGTVKIEIGEETVENPEFSQMVKLYGTDMTQWPEVPDKTIKKKTYELLKYTKGTGQKKGFAKVSIRIFDTHKGTITFVKDYDASVGKTSKFQDEVEAAGIKYISLNLPTDTEIKEEIRKKIVSEIAKVVETSFEKREVRFLNQAKFYLDRKETDAAIEPLAEGHLYCIRANVSRENASFLEINRLIDEIIK
;
A
#
# COMPACT_ATOMS: atom_id res chain seq x y z
N MET A 1 -112.72 -36.65 -119.82
CA MET A 1 -111.64 -37.43 -120.47
C MET A 1 -110.82 -38.11 -119.37
N ASN A 2 -110.33 -39.32 -119.61
CA ASN A 2 -109.63 -40.17 -118.63
C ASN A 2 -108.14 -39.79 -118.48
N LYS A 3 -107.59 -39.84 -117.25
CA LYS A 3 -106.42 -40.69 -116.89
C LYS A 3 -106.01 -40.61 -115.40
N ASN A 4 -105.84 -41.80 -114.82
CA ASN A 4 -105.08 -42.17 -113.60
C ASN A 4 -103.56 -41.85 -113.75
N VAL A 5 -102.62 -41.89 -112.79
CA VAL A 5 -102.52 -42.24 -111.32
C VAL A 5 -101.20 -41.56 -110.79
N PHE A 6 -100.83 -41.40 -109.50
CA PHE A 6 -100.66 -42.34 -108.37
C PHE A 6 -100.77 -41.59 -107.00
N ARG A 7 -99.90 -41.90 -106.01
CA ARG A 7 -99.68 -41.27 -104.69
C ARG A 7 -98.25 -41.58 -104.23
N GLU A 8 -97.63 -40.69 -103.45
CA GLU A 8 -96.51 -41.01 -102.54
C GLU A 8 -96.74 -40.40 -101.14
N PRO A 9 -96.19 -40.98 -100.05
CA PRO A 9 -96.56 -40.61 -98.68
C PRO A 9 -95.55 -39.71 -97.94
N ALA A 10 -96.07 -38.82 -97.10
CA ALA A 10 -95.27 -37.99 -96.20
C ALA A 10 -94.95 -38.73 -94.89
N PHE A 11 -93.68 -39.12 -94.66
CA PHE A 11 -93.27 -39.68 -93.35
C PHE A 11 -91.80 -39.46 -92.93
N MET A 12 -91.06 -38.50 -93.53
CA MET A 12 -89.59 -38.43 -93.33
C MET A 12 -88.98 -37.02 -93.12
N LYS A 13 -89.69 -36.10 -92.43
CA LYS A 13 -89.11 -34.80 -92.01
C LYS A 13 -89.33 -34.38 -90.55
N ALA A 14 -90.11 -35.13 -89.75
CA ALA A 14 -90.33 -34.82 -88.34
C ALA A 14 -89.30 -35.42 -87.37
N CYS A 15 -88.51 -36.42 -87.80
CA CYS A 15 -87.63 -37.19 -86.91
C CYS A 15 -86.26 -36.52 -86.66
N LEU A 16 -85.77 -35.70 -87.60
CA LEU A 16 -84.43 -35.09 -87.55
C LEU A 16 -84.33 -33.85 -86.64
N LEU A 17 -85.46 -33.23 -86.28
CA LEU A 17 -85.50 -32.06 -85.39
C LEU A 17 -85.67 -32.47 -83.91
N LEU A 18 -86.25 -33.64 -83.62
CA LEU A 18 -86.35 -34.16 -82.25
C LEU A 18 -85.01 -34.73 -81.72
N THR A 19 -84.18 -35.32 -82.60
CA THR A 19 -82.88 -35.89 -82.21
C THR A 19 -81.83 -34.84 -81.90
N ALA A 20 -81.83 -33.70 -82.61
CA ALA A 20 -80.90 -32.59 -82.32
C ALA A 20 -81.18 -31.93 -80.97
N VAL A 21 -82.46 -31.81 -80.58
CA VAL A 21 -82.86 -31.26 -79.28
C VAL A 21 -82.57 -32.24 -78.14
N MET A 22 -82.79 -33.55 -78.34
CA MET A 22 -82.49 -34.53 -77.28
C MET A 22 -80.98 -34.68 -77.01
N ILE A 23 -80.11 -34.53 -78.02
CA ILE A 23 -78.65 -34.61 -77.84
C ILE A 23 -78.10 -33.37 -77.12
N MET A 24 -78.68 -32.17 -77.31
CA MET A 24 -78.30 -30.99 -76.51
C MET A 24 -78.82 -31.04 -75.06
N ILE A 25 -79.85 -31.83 -74.77
CA ILE A 25 -80.37 -32.01 -73.39
C ILE A 25 -79.52 -33.03 -72.59
N ILE A 26 -78.84 -33.98 -73.25
CA ILE A 26 -78.02 -35.01 -72.56
C ILE A 26 -76.61 -34.51 -72.18
N GLN A 27 -76.19 -33.32 -72.61
CA GLN A 27 -75.03 -32.63 -72.00
C GLN A 27 -75.37 -31.89 -70.69
N ALA A 28 -76.61 -31.98 -70.20
CA ALA A 28 -76.97 -31.45 -68.90
C ALA A 28 -76.34 -32.26 -67.74
N CYS A 29 -75.57 -31.56 -66.91
CA CYS A 29 -75.28 -31.95 -65.51
C CYS A 29 -74.54 -33.28 -65.28
N VAL A 30 -73.51 -33.59 -66.10
CA VAL A 30 -72.46 -34.54 -65.64
C VAL A 30 -71.66 -33.87 -64.52
N THR A 31 -72.09 -34.07 -63.27
CA THR A 31 -71.36 -33.62 -62.08
C THR A 31 -70.00 -34.31 -62.02
N PRO A 32 -68.89 -33.58 -61.81
CA PRO A 32 -67.56 -34.19 -61.74
C PRO A 32 -67.51 -35.28 -60.65
N PRO A 33 -66.90 -36.46 -60.90
CA PRO A 33 -66.87 -37.55 -59.92
C PRO A 33 -66.37 -37.12 -58.54
N LYS A 34 -65.34 -36.26 -58.51
CA LYS A 34 -64.78 -35.68 -57.29
C LYS A 34 -65.74 -34.76 -56.53
N MET A 35 -66.65 -34.06 -57.22
CA MET A 35 -67.71 -33.27 -56.59
C MET A 35 -68.69 -34.16 -55.83
N LYS A 36 -69.01 -35.35 -56.37
CA LYS A 36 -69.82 -36.36 -55.66
C LYS A 36 -69.09 -36.89 -54.42
N THR A 37 -67.81 -37.24 -54.54
CA THR A 37 -66.98 -37.66 -53.41
C THR A 37 -66.84 -36.57 -52.34
N GLY A 38 -66.69 -35.31 -52.75
CA GLY A 38 -66.72 -34.15 -51.85
C GLY A 38 -68.04 -34.03 -51.08
N ASN A 39 -69.17 -34.21 -51.75
CA ASN A 39 -70.49 -34.23 -51.10
C ASN A 39 -70.62 -35.37 -50.07
N GLU A 40 -70.07 -36.56 -50.35
CA GLU A 40 -70.05 -37.67 -49.39
C GLU A 40 -69.19 -37.35 -48.15
N PHE A 41 -68.03 -36.71 -48.33
CA PHE A 41 -67.21 -36.23 -47.20
C PHE A 41 -67.88 -35.09 -46.42
N LEU A 42 -68.59 -34.19 -47.09
CA LEU A 42 -69.36 -33.11 -46.47
C LEU A 42 -70.47 -33.68 -45.57
N ILE A 43 -71.23 -34.66 -46.06
CA ILE A 43 -72.26 -35.38 -45.29
C ILE A 43 -71.64 -36.12 -44.09
N LYS A 44 -70.48 -36.75 -44.26
CA LYS A 44 -69.71 -37.42 -43.18
C LYS A 44 -69.04 -36.45 -42.18
N LYS A 45 -69.16 -35.13 -42.38
CA LYS A 45 -68.51 -34.07 -41.59
C LYS A 45 -66.96 -34.12 -41.63
N GLU A 46 -66.41 -34.70 -42.68
CA GLU A 46 -64.99 -34.77 -43.01
C GLU A 46 -64.58 -33.55 -43.85
N TYR A 47 -64.94 -32.35 -43.37
CA TYR A 47 -64.94 -31.11 -44.16
C TYR A 47 -63.61 -30.78 -44.85
N ILE A 48 -62.46 -31.08 -44.23
CA ILE A 48 -61.14 -30.88 -44.85
C ILE A 48 -60.97 -31.73 -46.12
N LYS A 49 -61.38 -33.00 -46.08
CA LYS A 49 -61.35 -33.87 -47.27
C LYS A 49 -62.38 -33.44 -48.30
N ALA A 50 -63.53 -32.92 -47.86
CA ALA A 50 -64.52 -32.34 -48.76
C ALA A 50 -63.94 -31.15 -49.55
N VAL A 51 -63.30 -30.18 -48.86
CA VAL A 51 -62.61 -29.05 -49.51
C VAL A 51 -61.56 -29.56 -50.50
N GLN A 52 -60.68 -30.48 -50.10
CA GLN A 52 -59.66 -31.05 -51.01
C GLN A 52 -60.26 -31.68 -52.27
N MET A 53 -61.31 -32.49 -52.13
CA MET A 53 -62.01 -33.09 -53.29
C MET A 53 -62.72 -32.06 -54.16
N TYR A 54 -63.26 -30.97 -53.57
CA TYR A 54 -63.85 -29.88 -54.34
C TYR A 54 -62.79 -29.01 -55.04
N GLU A 55 -61.65 -28.74 -54.43
CA GLU A 55 -60.52 -28.04 -55.06
C GLU A 55 -60.00 -28.84 -56.26
N GLU A 56 -59.85 -30.16 -56.13
CA GLU A 56 -59.53 -31.03 -57.26
C GLU A 56 -60.63 -31.04 -58.34
N ALA A 57 -61.92 -31.07 -57.96
CA ALA A 57 -63.03 -30.98 -58.91
C ALA A 57 -63.05 -29.64 -59.67
N LEU A 58 -62.61 -28.55 -59.04
CA LEU A 58 -62.54 -27.21 -59.64
C LEU A 58 -61.48 -27.13 -60.75
N LEU A 59 -60.40 -27.90 -60.65
CA LEU A 59 -59.40 -28.04 -61.71
C LEU A 59 -59.96 -28.76 -62.95
N GLU A 60 -60.87 -29.71 -62.74
CA GLU A 60 -61.49 -30.52 -63.80
C GLU A 60 -62.72 -29.88 -64.46
N ALA A 61 -63.32 -28.88 -63.82
CA ALA A 61 -64.57 -28.25 -64.25
C ALA A 61 -64.42 -27.31 -65.46
N LYS A 62 -65.06 -27.68 -66.59
CA LYS A 62 -64.96 -26.98 -67.89
C LYS A 62 -65.99 -25.87 -68.12
N SER A 63 -67.12 -25.86 -67.41
CA SER A 63 -68.19 -24.87 -67.56
C SER A 63 -68.18 -23.87 -66.40
N ALA A 64 -68.53 -22.60 -66.68
CA ALA A 64 -68.60 -21.56 -65.66
C ALA A 64 -69.63 -21.87 -64.55
N THR A 65 -70.78 -22.46 -64.93
CA THR A 65 -71.83 -22.88 -63.99
C THR A 65 -71.34 -23.96 -63.01
N THR A 66 -70.69 -25.02 -63.51
CA THR A 66 -70.17 -26.08 -62.63
C THR A 66 -69.01 -25.59 -61.75
N ARG A 67 -68.17 -24.66 -62.24
CA ARG A 67 -67.15 -24.00 -61.40
C ARG A 67 -67.79 -23.23 -60.26
N GLY A 68 -68.80 -22.40 -60.52
CA GLY A 68 -69.51 -21.64 -59.48
C GLY A 68 -70.22 -22.51 -58.44
N GLU A 69 -70.77 -23.66 -58.83
CA GLU A 69 -71.34 -24.63 -57.88
C GLU A 69 -70.27 -25.26 -56.97
N ILE A 70 -69.10 -25.59 -57.53
CA ILE A 70 -67.97 -26.15 -56.78
C ILE A 70 -67.36 -25.10 -55.85
N GLU A 71 -67.18 -23.86 -56.32
CA GLU A 71 -66.71 -22.72 -55.51
C GLU A 71 -67.66 -22.47 -54.33
N LYS A 72 -68.98 -22.48 -54.56
CA LYS A 72 -69.97 -22.39 -53.48
C LYS A 72 -69.86 -23.55 -52.49
N LYS A 73 -69.56 -24.77 -52.94
CA LYS A 73 -69.33 -25.94 -52.08
C LYS A 73 -68.00 -25.87 -51.30
N ILE A 74 -66.95 -25.28 -51.86
CA ILE A 74 -65.70 -24.97 -51.14
C ILE A 74 -65.99 -23.98 -50.02
N VAL A 75 -66.72 -22.89 -50.30
CA VAL A 75 -67.11 -21.89 -49.28
C VAL A 75 -67.96 -22.52 -48.17
N GLU A 76 -68.98 -23.32 -48.53
CA GLU A 76 -69.83 -24.05 -47.55
C GLU A 76 -69.00 -25.00 -46.66
N ALA A 77 -68.05 -25.73 -47.24
CA ALA A 77 -67.20 -26.65 -46.50
C ALA A 77 -66.16 -25.92 -45.61
N LYS A 78 -65.58 -24.79 -46.07
CA LYS A 78 -64.70 -23.92 -45.27
C LYS A 78 -65.43 -23.28 -44.10
N LEU A 79 -66.64 -22.77 -44.32
CA LEU A 79 -67.52 -22.25 -43.27
C LEU A 79 -67.75 -23.30 -42.17
N ALA A 80 -68.03 -24.55 -42.56
CA ALA A 80 -68.21 -25.67 -41.64
C ALA A 80 -66.91 -26.10 -40.92
N ILE A 81 -65.72 -25.91 -41.51
CA ILE A 81 -64.43 -26.06 -40.82
C ILE A 81 -64.28 -24.98 -39.75
N ALA A 82 -64.48 -23.71 -40.12
CA ALA A 82 -64.38 -22.58 -39.21
C ALA A 82 -65.32 -22.75 -38.01
N ASP A 83 -66.61 -23.04 -38.22
CA ASP A 83 -67.58 -23.27 -37.15
C ASP A 83 -67.15 -24.41 -36.21
N LYS A 84 -66.70 -25.55 -36.78
CA LYS A 84 -66.27 -26.73 -36.02
C LYS A 84 -65.05 -26.43 -35.13
N TYR A 85 -64.05 -25.73 -35.65
CA TYR A 85 -62.81 -25.46 -34.92
C TYR A 85 -62.92 -24.25 -33.97
N ILE A 86 -63.72 -23.24 -34.30
CA ILE A 86 -64.08 -22.16 -33.37
C ILE A 86 -64.89 -22.73 -32.20
N ALA A 87 -65.87 -23.60 -32.44
CA ALA A 87 -66.61 -24.27 -31.37
C ALA A 87 -65.71 -25.18 -30.51
N LYS A 88 -64.72 -25.86 -31.12
CA LYS A 88 -63.68 -26.62 -30.39
C LYS A 88 -62.84 -25.70 -29.50
N ALA A 89 -62.36 -24.57 -30.04
CA ALA A 89 -61.57 -23.58 -29.29
C ALA A 89 -62.35 -22.97 -28.12
N ALA A 90 -63.61 -22.56 -28.34
CA ALA A 90 -64.49 -22.07 -27.28
C ALA A 90 -64.74 -23.12 -26.20
N LYS A 91 -64.92 -24.40 -26.58
CA LYS A 91 -65.05 -25.52 -25.63
C LYS A 91 -63.76 -25.75 -24.84
N MET A 92 -62.59 -25.74 -25.49
CA MET A 92 -61.29 -25.84 -24.81
C MET A 92 -61.09 -24.69 -23.83
N TYR A 93 -61.44 -23.46 -24.21
CA TYR A 93 -61.37 -22.28 -23.34
C TYR A 93 -62.31 -22.43 -22.12
N GLY A 94 -63.55 -22.88 -22.32
CA GLY A 94 -64.51 -23.13 -21.24
C GLY A 94 -64.16 -24.31 -20.32
N MET A 95 -63.19 -25.14 -20.68
CA MET A 95 -62.62 -26.20 -19.83
C MET A 95 -61.45 -25.72 -18.96
N LEU A 96 -60.91 -24.51 -19.20
CA LEU A 96 -59.86 -23.94 -18.37
C LEU A 96 -60.47 -23.41 -17.06
N GLU A 97 -60.16 -24.05 -15.93
CA GLU A 97 -60.56 -23.55 -14.59
C GLU A 97 -60.08 -22.10 -14.36
N LYS A 98 -58.89 -21.78 -14.90
CA LYS A 98 -58.34 -20.42 -15.00
C LYS A 98 -57.63 -20.25 -16.34
N ALA A 99 -57.82 -19.09 -16.96
CA ALA A 99 -57.09 -18.72 -18.16
C ALA A 99 -55.58 -18.57 -17.83
N THR A 100 -54.74 -19.32 -18.54
CA THR A 100 -53.27 -19.29 -18.41
C THR A 100 -52.65 -19.13 -19.80
N VAL A 101 -51.44 -18.58 -19.88
CA VAL A 101 -50.74 -18.38 -21.16
C VAL A 101 -50.58 -19.72 -21.91
N PRO A 102 -50.06 -20.82 -21.32
CA PRO A 102 -49.93 -22.10 -22.04
C PRO A 102 -51.28 -22.71 -22.47
N GLY A 103 -52.33 -22.54 -21.66
CA GLY A 103 -53.68 -23.02 -22.00
C GLY A 103 -54.27 -22.31 -23.22
N ILE A 104 -54.02 -21.01 -23.36
CA ILE A 104 -54.44 -20.22 -24.53
C ILE A 104 -53.54 -20.50 -25.74
N GLU A 105 -52.23 -20.66 -25.55
CA GLU A 105 -51.31 -21.07 -26.63
C GLU A 105 -51.69 -22.44 -27.23
N GLN A 106 -52.15 -23.39 -26.42
CA GLN A 106 -52.68 -24.66 -26.92
C GLN A 106 -53.95 -24.50 -27.78
N ILE A 107 -54.82 -23.54 -27.43
CA ILE A 107 -56.02 -23.20 -28.22
C ILE A 107 -55.62 -22.54 -29.55
N ILE A 108 -54.68 -21.59 -29.51
CA ILE A 108 -54.11 -20.93 -30.69
C ILE A 108 -53.51 -21.98 -31.64
N SER A 109 -52.66 -22.87 -31.12
CA SER A 109 -52.03 -23.94 -31.91
C SER A 109 -53.07 -24.85 -32.59
N SER A 110 -54.15 -25.23 -31.89
CA SER A 110 -55.23 -26.03 -32.48
C SER A 110 -56.07 -25.28 -33.54
N LEU A 111 -56.00 -23.95 -33.61
CA LEU A 111 -56.62 -23.15 -34.68
C LEU A 111 -55.64 -22.93 -35.83
N GLU A 112 -54.35 -22.75 -35.55
CA GLU A 112 -53.29 -22.61 -36.55
C GLU A 112 -53.15 -23.86 -37.44
N GLU A 113 -53.36 -25.07 -36.90
CA GLU A 113 -53.44 -26.32 -37.67
C GLU A 113 -54.44 -26.29 -38.84
N VAL A 114 -55.47 -25.46 -38.76
CA VAL A 114 -56.55 -25.37 -39.76
C VAL A 114 -56.68 -24.01 -40.44
N VAL A 115 -55.81 -23.04 -40.15
CA VAL A 115 -55.89 -21.68 -40.72
C VAL A 115 -55.78 -21.65 -42.26
N ARG A 116 -55.17 -22.67 -42.88
CA ARG A 116 -55.15 -22.82 -44.36
C ARG A 116 -56.53 -23.09 -44.97
N TRP A 117 -57.50 -23.49 -44.16
CA TRP A 117 -58.89 -23.77 -44.54
C TRP A 117 -59.88 -22.70 -44.03
N ASP A 118 -59.37 -21.55 -43.59
CA ASP A 118 -60.20 -20.43 -43.15
C ASP A 118 -61.14 -19.97 -44.29
N ASP A 119 -62.27 -19.40 -43.90
CA ASP A 119 -63.25 -18.86 -44.83
C ASP A 119 -62.88 -17.46 -45.32
N ASP A 120 -63.64 -16.94 -46.28
CA ASP A 120 -63.37 -15.64 -46.90
C ASP A 120 -63.54 -14.48 -45.89
N GLU A 121 -64.34 -14.69 -44.84
CA GLU A 121 -64.45 -13.77 -43.69
C GLU A 121 -63.26 -13.85 -42.72
N LYS A 122 -62.38 -14.84 -42.87
CA LYS A 122 -61.21 -15.12 -42.02
C LYS A 122 -61.56 -15.33 -40.55
N ARG A 123 -62.64 -16.07 -40.27
CA ARG A 123 -63.16 -16.23 -38.90
C ARG A 123 -62.19 -16.99 -37.99
N ILE A 124 -61.43 -17.97 -38.50
CA ILE A 124 -60.39 -18.66 -37.71
C ILE A 124 -59.27 -17.68 -37.35
N THR A 125 -58.79 -16.90 -38.33
CA THR A 125 -57.74 -15.88 -38.14
C THR A 125 -58.14 -14.85 -37.09
N LYS A 126 -59.36 -14.31 -37.15
CA LYS A 126 -59.90 -13.37 -36.15
C LYS A 126 -59.94 -13.97 -34.74
N ASN A 127 -60.28 -15.25 -34.60
CA ASN A 127 -60.25 -15.95 -33.30
C ASN A 127 -58.81 -16.13 -32.79
N ILE A 128 -57.86 -16.50 -33.67
CA ILE A 128 -56.43 -16.57 -33.33
C ILE A 128 -55.94 -15.20 -32.82
N GLU A 129 -56.30 -14.09 -33.47
CA GLU A 129 -55.94 -12.74 -33.02
C GLU A 129 -56.54 -12.39 -31.65
N GLN A 130 -57.80 -12.74 -31.39
CA GLN A 130 -58.44 -12.55 -30.09
C GLN A 130 -57.73 -13.34 -28.98
N TYR A 131 -57.45 -14.62 -29.19
CA TYR A 131 -56.72 -15.45 -28.21
C TYR A 131 -55.28 -14.96 -28.01
N ARG A 132 -54.58 -14.52 -29.07
CA ARG A 132 -53.25 -13.91 -28.96
C ARG A 132 -53.28 -12.59 -28.16
N ALA A 133 -54.31 -11.76 -28.34
CA ALA A 133 -54.49 -10.55 -27.55
C ALA A 133 -54.72 -10.86 -26.06
N GLU A 134 -55.50 -11.90 -25.76
CA GLU A 134 -55.73 -12.36 -24.38
C GLU A 134 -54.47 -12.95 -23.75
N ALA A 135 -53.74 -13.82 -24.45
CA ALA A 135 -52.45 -14.34 -23.99
C ALA A 135 -51.45 -13.21 -23.68
N LYS A 136 -51.40 -12.18 -24.54
CA LYS A 136 -50.59 -10.96 -24.32
C LYS A 136 -51.05 -10.16 -23.10
N ARG A 137 -52.36 -10.06 -22.86
CA ARG A 137 -52.94 -9.41 -21.66
C ARG A 137 -52.52 -10.14 -20.38
N LEU A 138 -52.62 -11.47 -20.38
CA LEU A 138 -52.17 -12.32 -19.27
C LEU A 138 -50.65 -12.20 -19.02
N LEU A 139 -49.84 -12.27 -20.08
CA LEU A 139 -48.38 -12.11 -19.99
C LEU A 139 -48.00 -10.75 -19.39
N ASN A 140 -48.62 -9.65 -19.84
CA ASN A 140 -48.40 -8.32 -19.28
C ASN A 140 -48.76 -8.25 -17.79
N ASN A 141 -49.85 -8.89 -17.37
CA ASN A 141 -50.25 -8.97 -15.96
C ASN A 141 -49.23 -9.76 -15.13
N ALA A 142 -48.73 -10.89 -15.64
CA ALA A 142 -47.70 -11.68 -14.98
C ALA A 142 -46.37 -10.89 -14.81
N VAL A 143 -45.99 -10.08 -15.81
CA VAL A 143 -44.82 -9.18 -15.74
C VAL A 143 -45.03 -8.05 -14.74
N ASP A 144 -46.23 -7.46 -14.64
CA ASP A 144 -46.52 -6.43 -13.65
C ASP A 144 -46.51 -6.99 -12.21
N LEU A 145 -47.09 -8.18 -12.01
CA LEU A 145 -47.00 -8.91 -10.74
C LEU A 145 -45.53 -9.23 -10.38
N GLN A 146 -44.71 -9.66 -11.34
CA GLN A 146 -43.27 -9.87 -11.13
C GLN A 146 -42.59 -8.57 -10.64
N ARG A 147 -42.87 -7.43 -11.27
CA ARG A 147 -42.33 -6.12 -10.86
C ARG A 147 -42.76 -5.75 -9.44
N ARG A 148 -44.05 -5.92 -9.09
CA ARG A 148 -44.56 -5.66 -7.74
C ARG A 148 -43.92 -6.56 -6.69
N ALA A 149 -43.72 -7.84 -7.00
CA ALA A 149 -43.02 -8.78 -6.12
C ALA A 149 -41.57 -8.34 -5.84
N LEU A 150 -40.85 -7.87 -6.86
CA LEU A 150 -39.49 -7.33 -6.69
C LEU A 150 -39.49 -6.08 -5.79
N LEU A 151 -40.40 -5.13 -6.01
CA LEU A 151 -40.54 -3.92 -5.19
C LEU A 151 -40.85 -4.22 -3.70
N GLU A 152 -41.66 -5.24 -3.41
CA GLU A 152 -41.88 -5.68 -2.02
C GLU A 152 -40.65 -6.39 -1.43
N SER A 153 -39.85 -7.06 -2.26
CA SER A 153 -38.59 -7.70 -1.82
C SER A 153 -37.47 -6.70 -1.50
N GLU A 154 -37.47 -5.53 -2.17
CA GLU A 154 -36.59 -4.39 -1.86
C GLU A 154 -36.97 -3.73 -0.53
N LYS A 155 -38.24 -3.83 -0.11
CA LYS A 155 -38.73 -3.43 1.22
C LYS A 155 -38.61 -4.53 2.28
N TYR A 156 -37.86 -5.61 2.00
CA TYR A 156 -37.67 -6.77 2.87
C TYR A 156 -38.96 -7.56 3.20
N ARG A 157 -40.07 -7.33 2.48
CA ARG A 157 -41.37 -7.98 2.70
C ARG A 157 -41.49 -9.29 1.92
N TYR A 158 -40.60 -10.24 2.20
CA TYR A 158 -40.44 -11.45 1.38
C TYR A 158 -41.69 -12.33 1.31
N GLU A 159 -42.51 -12.42 2.35
CA GLU A 159 -43.79 -13.15 2.29
C GLU A 159 -44.79 -12.52 1.30
N SER A 160 -44.91 -11.19 1.32
CA SER A 160 -45.70 -10.42 0.35
C SER A 160 -45.19 -10.64 -1.07
N ALA A 161 -43.87 -10.51 -1.26
CA ALA A 161 -43.21 -10.72 -2.55
C ALA A 161 -43.44 -12.12 -3.12
N LEU A 162 -43.29 -13.18 -2.31
CA LEU A 162 -43.54 -14.56 -2.74
C LEU A 162 -45.03 -14.82 -3.00
N GLY A 163 -45.94 -14.24 -2.20
CA GLY A 163 -47.38 -14.31 -2.44
C GLY A 163 -47.80 -13.68 -3.78
N ILE A 164 -47.17 -12.57 -4.16
CA ILE A 164 -47.37 -11.91 -5.47
C ILE A 164 -46.73 -12.74 -6.60
N MET A 165 -45.51 -13.25 -6.41
CA MET A 165 -44.81 -14.07 -7.41
C MET A 165 -45.58 -15.37 -7.74
N LYS A 166 -46.16 -16.03 -6.73
CA LYS A 166 -47.04 -17.19 -6.92
C LYS A 166 -48.26 -16.86 -7.80
N LYS A 167 -48.83 -15.65 -7.70
CA LYS A 167 -49.91 -15.21 -8.60
C LYS A 167 -49.43 -15.03 -10.04
N ALA A 168 -48.21 -14.51 -10.25
CA ALA A 168 -47.62 -14.43 -11.59
C ALA A 168 -47.41 -15.83 -12.20
N LEU A 169 -46.87 -16.76 -11.42
CA LEU A 169 -46.67 -18.16 -11.82
C LEU A 169 -47.98 -18.93 -12.05
N GLN A 170 -49.10 -18.53 -11.42
CA GLN A 170 -50.42 -19.09 -11.74
C GLN A 170 -50.92 -18.66 -13.13
N ILE A 171 -50.47 -17.51 -13.66
CA ILE A 171 -50.85 -17.02 -14.99
C ILE A 171 -50.01 -17.66 -16.10
N ASP A 172 -48.70 -17.79 -15.87
CA ASP A 172 -47.79 -18.50 -16.77
C ASP A 172 -46.84 -19.42 -15.97
N PRO A 173 -47.27 -20.66 -15.68
CA PRO A 173 -46.46 -21.63 -14.95
C PRO A 173 -45.20 -22.06 -15.70
N SER A 174 -45.21 -21.92 -17.04
CA SER A 174 -44.12 -22.34 -17.93
C SER A 174 -42.95 -21.34 -17.95
N ASN A 175 -43.18 -20.13 -17.43
CA ASN A 175 -42.26 -19.02 -17.56
C ASN A 175 -40.94 -19.23 -16.80
N LYS A 176 -39.89 -19.59 -17.54
CA LYS A 176 -38.55 -19.78 -16.97
C LYS A 176 -38.00 -18.52 -16.29
N ALA A 177 -38.44 -17.31 -16.66
CA ALA A 177 -38.00 -16.09 -16.01
C ALA A 177 -38.70 -15.87 -14.65
N LEU A 178 -40.01 -16.13 -14.55
CA LEU A 178 -40.73 -16.08 -13.28
C LEU A 178 -40.21 -17.14 -12.29
N GLN A 179 -40.00 -18.38 -12.74
CA GLN A 179 -39.45 -19.46 -11.91
C GLN A 179 -38.05 -19.12 -11.36
N ARG A 180 -37.18 -18.52 -12.19
CA ARG A 180 -35.86 -18.03 -11.75
C ARG A 180 -35.99 -16.88 -10.74
N ALA A 181 -36.95 -15.98 -10.92
CA ALA A 181 -37.20 -14.88 -9.99
C ALA A 181 -37.73 -15.38 -8.64
N GLU A 182 -38.66 -16.33 -8.62
CA GLU A 182 -39.13 -16.99 -7.39
C GLU A 182 -37.98 -17.69 -6.64
N LYS A 183 -37.16 -18.48 -7.34
CA LYS A 183 -35.99 -19.13 -6.73
C LYS A 183 -35.00 -18.12 -6.15
N LYS A 184 -34.82 -16.96 -6.79
CA LYS A 184 -34.00 -15.86 -6.25
C LYS A 184 -34.64 -15.26 -5.00
N LEU A 185 -35.95 -14.98 -5.00
CA LEU A 185 -36.69 -14.46 -3.85
C LEU A 185 -36.64 -15.42 -2.64
N LEU A 186 -36.82 -16.72 -2.85
CA LEU A 186 -36.68 -17.74 -1.81
C LEU A 186 -35.27 -17.75 -1.19
N LYS A 187 -34.23 -17.61 -2.02
CA LYS A 187 -32.85 -17.50 -1.52
C LYS A 187 -32.65 -16.22 -0.70
N CYS A 188 -33.15 -15.06 -1.18
CA CYS A 188 -33.09 -13.80 -0.44
C CYS A 188 -33.80 -13.93 0.91
N LYS A 189 -35.03 -14.46 0.93
CA LYS A 189 -35.78 -14.73 2.17
C LYS A 189 -34.96 -15.58 3.14
N GLY A 190 -34.38 -16.69 2.68
CA GLY A 190 -33.58 -17.56 3.54
C GLY A 190 -32.35 -16.88 4.16
N HIS A 191 -31.69 -15.96 3.45
CA HIS A 191 -30.61 -15.14 4.02
C HIS A 191 -31.15 -14.11 5.04
N TYR A 192 -32.30 -13.50 4.76
CA TYR A 192 -32.94 -12.55 5.68
C TYR A 192 -33.41 -13.22 6.97
N ASP A 193 -34.13 -14.34 6.86
CA ASP A 193 -34.62 -15.13 8.01
C ASP A 193 -33.46 -15.56 8.92
N ARG A 194 -32.32 -16.03 8.34
CA ARG A 194 -31.12 -16.37 9.13
C ARG A 194 -30.42 -15.15 9.71
N THR A 195 -30.46 -14.00 9.04
CA THR A 195 -29.94 -12.74 9.62
C THR A 195 -30.72 -12.40 10.89
N VAL A 196 -32.06 -12.43 10.83
CA VAL A 196 -32.93 -12.15 11.99
C VAL A 196 -32.65 -13.14 13.12
N ALA A 197 -32.62 -14.45 12.84
CA ALA A 197 -32.33 -15.47 13.85
C ALA A 197 -30.97 -15.25 14.54
N TYR A 198 -29.91 -14.91 13.80
CA TYR A 198 -28.61 -14.62 14.41
C TYR A 198 -28.59 -13.30 15.22
N LEU A 199 -29.40 -12.30 14.86
CA LEU A 199 -29.57 -11.10 15.69
C LEU A 199 -30.34 -11.40 16.99
N ASP A 200 -31.34 -12.29 16.94
CA ASP A 200 -32.06 -12.75 18.12
C ASP A 200 -31.16 -13.58 19.05
N GLU A 201 -30.24 -14.38 18.48
CA GLU A 201 -29.16 -15.08 19.20
C GLU A 201 -28.02 -14.14 19.69
N SER A 202 -28.07 -12.83 19.38
CA SER A 202 -27.00 -11.85 19.61
C SER A 202 -25.66 -12.13 18.90
N ASP A 203 -25.64 -13.00 17.89
CA ASP A 203 -24.47 -13.32 17.06
C ASP A 203 -24.39 -12.36 15.86
N LEU A 204 -23.91 -11.14 16.14
CA LEU A 204 -23.83 -10.10 15.12
C LEU A 204 -22.88 -10.48 13.97
N ASP A 205 -21.79 -11.20 14.24
CA ASP A 205 -20.79 -11.54 13.23
C ASP A 205 -21.37 -12.50 12.18
N LYS A 206 -22.17 -13.50 12.59
CA LYS A 206 -22.95 -14.35 11.66
C LYS A 206 -24.09 -13.57 10.98
N ALA A 207 -24.81 -12.71 11.71
CA ALA A 207 -25.88 -11.90 11.13
C ALA A 207 -25.37 -11.00 9.99
N VAL A 208 -24.24 -10.31 10.21
CA VAL A 208 -23.58 -9.47 9.20
C VAL A 208 -23.11 -10.30 8.00
N ALA A 209 -22.61 -11.53 8.21
CA ALA A 209 -22.20 -12.42 7.13
C ALA A 209 -23.37 -12.90 6.25
N GLU A 210 -24.51 -13.25 6.85
CA GLU A 210 -25.74 -13.60 6.13
C GLU A 210 -26.34 -12.38 5.42
N PHE A 211 -26.38 -11.21 6.07
CA PHE A 211 -26.89 -10.00 5.43
C PHE A 211 -26.00 -9.54 4.26
N ARG A 212 -24.67 -9.68 4.34
CA ARG A 212 -23.78 -9.47 3.19
C ARG A 212 -24.12 -10.41 2.03
N SER A 213 -24.57 -11.64 2.30
CA SER A 213 -24.99 -12.60 1.28
C SER A 213 -26.36 -12.27 0.68
N LEU A 214 -27.28 -11.72 1.48
CA LEU A 214 -28.52 -11.10 1.00
C LEU A 214 -28.24 -9.88 0.11
N SER A 215 -27.43 -8.95 0.61
CA SER A 215 -27.09 -7.67 -0.01
C SER A 215 -26.47 -7.85 -1.41
N LYS A 216 -25.58 -8.85 -1.59
CA LYS A 216 -25.06 -9.28 -2.90
C LYS A 216 -26.14 -9.69 -3.92
N SER A 217 -27.32 -10.09 -3.46
CA SER A 217 -28.45 -10.49 -4.31
C SER A 217 -29.40 -9.33 -4.66
N LEU A 218 -29.30 -8.19 -3.96
CA LEU A 218 -30.12 -6.99 -4.16
C LEU A 218 -29.39 -5.96 -5.06
N PRO A 219 -30.11 -5.13 -5.85
CA PRO A 219 -29.46 -4.23 -6.82
C PRO A 219 -28.61 -3.11 -6.21
N GLN A 220 -28.97 -2.62 -5.01
CA GLN A 220 -28.33 -1.46 -4.38
C GLN A 220 -27.24 -1.84 -3.36
N HIS A 221 -27.01 -3.13 -3.12
CA HIS A 221 -26.08 -3.65 -2.10
C HIS A 221 -26.14 -2.89 -0.74
N PRO A 222 -27.33 -2.80 -0.11
CA PRO A 222 -27.52 -2.02 1.12
C PRO A 222 -26.63 -2.54 2.26
N SER A 223 -26.28 -1.66 3.19
CA SER A 223 -25.71 -2.07 4.49
C SER A 223 -26.81 -2.61 5.39
N ILE A 224 -26.44 -3.44 6.38
CA ILE A 224 -27.38 -3.91 7.41
C ILE A 224 -27.90 -2.72 8.26
N THR A 225 -27.09 -1.67 8.39
CA THR A 225 -27.41 -0.38 9.03
C THR A 225 -28.44 0.46 8.25
N ASP A 226 -28.71 0.12 6.98
CA ASP A 226 -29.69 0.79 6.12
C ASP A 226 -31.00 -0.03 6.01
N SER A 227 -31.10 -1.11 6.78
CA SER A 227 -32.22 -2.06 6.74
C SER A 227 -33.21 -1.84 7.91
N PRO A 228 -34.41 -2.44 7.89
CA PRO A 228 -35.32 -2.47 9.03
C PRO A 228 -34.72 -3.11 10.30
N LEU A 229 -33.59 -3.81 10.19
CA LEU A 229 -32.88 -4.44 11.30
C LEU A 229 -31.88 -3.48 11.98
N LYS A 230 -31.78 -2.22 11.50
CA LYS A 230 -30.82 -1.22 11.98
C LYS A 230 -30.81 -1.13 13.51
N ASP A 231 -31.95 -0.95 14.15
CA ASP A 231 -32.00 -0.63 15.58
C ASP A 231 -31.55 -1.83 16.43
N GLN A 232 -31.89 -3.05 16.03
CA GLN A 232 -31.41 -4.30 16.66
C GLN A 232 -29.90 -4.47 16.48
N VAL A 233 -29.37 -4.17 15.29
CA VAL A 233 -27.93 -4.18 15.01
C VAL A 233 -27.20 -3.12 15.84
N MET A 234 -27.72 -1.90 15.91
CA MET A 234 -27.13 -0.81 16.68
C MET A 234 -27.04 -1.17 18.16
N GLY A 235 -28.12 -1.70 18.75
CA GLY A 235 -28.10 -2.15 20.15
C GLY A 235 -27.08 -3.26 20.44
N LEU A 236 -26.82 -4.17 19.48
CA LEU A 236 -25.76 -5.18 19.61
C LEU A 236 -24.35 -4.59 19.42
N ILE A 237 -24.18 -3.60 18.55
CA ILE A 237 -22.91 -2.87 18.37
C ILE A 237 -22.60 -2.09 19.65
N GLU A 238 -23.53 -1.28 20.14
CA GLU A 238 -23.43 -0.49 21.37
C GLU A 238 -23.07 -1.40 22.56
N LYS A 239 -23.85 -2.46 22.80
CA LYS A 239 -23.55 -3.42 23.89
C LYS A 239 -22.15 -4.06 23.81
N LYS A 240 -21.61 -4.28 22.61
CA LYS A 240 -20.24 -4.82 22.43
C LYS A 240 -19.17 -3.73 22.58
N VAL A 241 -19.46 -2.49 22.18
CA VAL A 241 -18.60 -1.32 22.44
C VAL A 241 -18.56 -1.02 23.93
N ASP A 242 -19.70 -0.88 24.61
CA ASP A 242 -19.81 -0.66 26.05
C ASP A 242 -18.98 -1.69 26.84
N LYS A 243 -19.05 -2.96 26.44
CA LYS A 243 -18.24 -4.04 27.03
C LYS A 243 -16.73 -3.80 26.83
N LEU A 244 -16.32 -3.39 25.63
CA LEU A 244 -14.91 -3.09 25.34
C LEU A 244 -14.43 -1.84 26.08
N GLU A 245 -15.26 -0.80 26.21
CA GLU A 245 -14.96 0.39 27.02
C GLU A 245 -14.82 0.05 28.51
N LEU A 246 -15.71 -0.79 29.06
CA LEU A 246 -15.62 -1.30 30.45
C LEU A 246 -14.38 -2.18 30.69
N GLU A 247 -13.91 -2.89 29.66
CA GLU A 247 -12.63 -3.64 29.68
C GLU A 247 -11.41 -2.75 29.36
N ASN A 248 -11.59 -1.42 29.17
CA ASN A 248 -10.57 -0.43 28.77
C ASN A 248 -9.91 -0.69 27.40
N LYS A 249 -10.55 -1.50 26.55
CA LYS A 249 -10.06 -1.90 25.21
C LYS A 249 -10.43 -0.90 24.13
N TRP A 250 -10.09 0.37 24.36
CA TRP A 250 -10.46 1.51 23.52
C TRP A 250 -10.06 1.35 22.04
N PHE A 251 -8.90 0.76 21.75
CA PHE A 251 -8.47 0.50 20.37
C PHE A 251 -9.30 -0.61 19.68
N GLU A 252 -9.63 -1.69 20.39
CA GLU A 252 -10.49 -2.76 19.85
C GLU A 252 -11.91 -2.25 19.59
N ALA A 253 -12.44 -1.39 20.46
CA ALA A 253 -13.74 -0.75 20.26
C ALA A 253 -13.78 0.10 18.98
N ILE A 254 -12.73 0.90 18.73
CA ILE A 254 -12.57 1.67 17.50
C ILE A 254 -12.46 0.77 16.26
N ASP A 255 -11.62 -0.27 16.31
CA ASP A 255 -11.40 -1.16 15.16
C ASP A 255 -12.63 -2.03 14.85
N TYR A 256 -13.39 -2.41 15.88
CA TYR A 256 -14.70 -3.03 15.74
C TYR A 256 -15.70 -2.09 15.05
N LEU A 257 -15.80 -0.82 15.50
CA LEU A 257 -16.69 0.17 14.89
C LEU A 257 -16.34 0.49 13.42
N LYS A 258 -15.06 0.53 13.05
CA LYS A 258 -14.60 0.67 11.64
C LYS A 258 -15.11 -0.45 10.73
N GLY A 259 -15.56 -1.59 11.26
CA GLY A 259 -16.18 -2.68 10.52
C GLY A 259 -17.56 -2.34 9.92
N PHE A 260 -18.16 -1.21 10.33
CA PHE A 260 -19.49 -0.75 9.95
C PHE A 260 -19.43 0.65 9.31
N LYS A 261 -20.42 0.98 8.47
CA LYS A 261 -20.52 2.29 7.80
C LYS A 261 -21.44 3.22 8.60
N GLY A 262 -21.16 4.52 8.60
CA GLY A 262 -22.05 5.52 9.21
C GLY A 262 -21.91 5.64 10.73
N LEU A 263 -20.83 5.09 11.31
CA LEU A 263 -20.53 5.11 12.75
C LEU A 263 -19.37 6.05 13.09
N GLU A 264 -19.07 7.02 12.23
CA GLU A 264 -17.94 7.94 12.38
C GLU A 264 -18.06 8.74 13.70
N LYS A 265 -19.29 9.14 14.06
CA LYS A 265 -19.57 9.79 15.35
C LYS A 265 -19.29 8.87 16.55
N ASN A 266 -19.72 7.61 16.51
CA ASN A 266 -19.44 6.66 17.59
C ASN A 266 -17.93 6.45 17.75
N ILE A 267 -17.17 6.41 16.65
CA ILE A 267 -15.69 6.34 16.69
C ILE A 267 -15.09 7.59 17.33
N GLU A 268 -15.63 8.78 17.06
CA GLU A 268 -15.21 10.03 17.73
C GLU A 268 -15.56 10.05 19.22
N ASP A 269 -16.73 9.55 19.60
CA ASP A 269 -17.16 9.43 21.00
C ASP A 269 -16.25 8.45 21.78
N VAL A 270 -15.96 7.26 21.25
CA VAL A 270 -15.01 6.29 21.85
C VAL A 270 -13.59 6.86 21.93
N LYS A 271 -13.14 7.59 20.91
CA LYS A 271 -11.84 8.29 20.95
C LYS A 271 -11.79 9.32 22.07
N ARG A 272 -12.85 10.12 22.23
CA ARG A 272 -12.92 11.13 23.31
C ARG A 272 -12.88 10.44 24.67
N ASN A 273 -13.74 9.44 24.89
CA ASN A 273 -13.82 8.69 26.13
C ASN A 273 -12.45 8.04 26.48
N GLY A 274 -11.80 7.40 25.51
CA GLY A 274 -10.46 6.80 25.70
C GLY A 274 -9.35 7.83 25.95
N ALA A 275 -9.38 8.99 25.27
CA ALA A 275 -8.46 10.08 25.54
C ALA A 275 -8.60 10.62 26.97
N ASP A 276 -9.85 10.83 27.41
CA ASP A 276 -10.17 11.35 28.73
C ASP A 276 -9.83 10.32 29.84
N TYR A 277 -10.02 9.01 29.58
CA TYR A 277 -9.59 7.91 30.45
C TYR A 277 -8.07 7.89 30.67
N TYR A 278 -7.27 7.82 29.60
CA TYR A 278 -5.81 7.78 29.72
C TYR A 278 -5.23 9.11 30.23
N TYR A 279 -5.86 10.24 29.94
CA TYR A 279 -5.53 11.53 30.58
C TYR A 279 -5.79 11.49 32.10
N GLY A 280 -6.90 10.89 32.54
CA GLY A 280 -7.20 10.63 33.95
C GLY A 280 -6.12 9.79 34.63
N LEU A 281 -5.74 8.65 34.03
CA LEU A 281 -4.66 7.80 34.53
C LEU A 281 -3.31 8.53 34.61
N ALA A 282 -2.97 9.33 33.58
CA ALA A 282 -1.75 10.13 33.58
C ALA A 282 -1.73 11.14 34.75
N ARG A 283 -2.88 11.78 35.01
CA ARG A 283 -3.04 12.74 36.10
C ARG A 283 -2.95 12.09 37.48
N SER A 284 -3.60 10.95 37.69
CA SER A 284 -3.51 10.19 38.95
C SER A 284 -2.09 9.66 39.19
N SER A 285 -1.38 9.19 38.16
CA SER A 285 0.02 8.75 38.30
C SER A 285 0.93 9.87 38.85
N ILE A 286 0.76 11.13 38.41
CA ILE A 286 1.49 12.27 38.97
C ILE A 286 0.99 12.63 40.37
N ALA A 287 -0.34 12.73 40.56
CA ALA A 287 -0.91 13.30 41.78
C ALA A 287 -0.88 12.35 43.01
N GLU A 288 -0.96 11.04 42.78
CA GLU A 288 -1.12 10.02 43.81
C GLU A 288 0.17 9.21 44.00
N GLU A 289 0.85 8.85 42.90
CA GLU A 289 2.06 8.01 42.93
C GLU A 289 3.36 8.82 42.76
N ASN A 290 3.28 10.07 42.28
CA ASN A 290 4.43 10.86 41.80
C ASN A 290 5.25 10.12 40.71
N ASP A 291 4.58 9.24 39.95
CA ASP A 291 5.15 8.44 38.86
C ASP A 291 4.99 9.19 37.52
N TYR A 292 6.06 9.85 37.12
CA TYR A 292 6.13 10.56 35.85
C TYR A 292 6.34 9.62 34.65
N HIS A 293 6.80 8.39 34.85
CA HIS A 293 7.03 7.42 33.78
C HIS A 293 5.71 6.82 33.28
N LYS A 294 4.83 6.41 34.19
CA LYS A 294 3.43 6.05 33.88
C LYS A 294 2.69 7.22 33.25
N ALA A 295 2.82 8.43 33.81
CA ALA A 295 2.16 9.61 33.26
C ALA A 295 2.60 9.95 31.83
N TYR A 296 3.89 9.80 31.53
CA TYR A 296 4.42 9.96 30.18
C TYR A 296 3.85 8.92 29.21
N VAL A 297 3.81 7.65 29.63
CA VAL A 297 3.25 6.56 28.80
C VAL A 297 1.74 6.75 28.59
N TYR A 298 0.95 6.98 29.63
CA TYR A 298 -0.50 7.18 29.48
C TYR A 298 -0.85 8.40 28.62
N SER A 299 -0.11 9.50 28.76
CA SER A 299 -0.30 10.68 27.90
C SER A 299 0.08 10.44 26.44
N LEU A 300 1.08 9.59 26.14
CA LEU A 300 1.35 9.16 24.75
C LEU A 300 0.15 8.44 24.11
N ILE A 301 -0.56 7.59 24.87
CA ILE A 301 -1.78 6.93 24.36
C ILE A 301 -2.89 7.95 24.15
N ALA A 302 -3.10 8.85 25.11
CA ALA A 302 -4.12 9.89 25.02
C ALA A 302 -3.91 10.79 23.78
N ILE A 303 -2.66 11.09 23.42
CA ILE A 303 -2.29 11.77 22.17
C ILE A 303 -2.71 10.97 20.92
N LYS A 304 -2.64 9.64 20.93
CA LYS A 304 -3.10 8.80 19.79
C LYS A 304 -4.60 8.91 19.53
N PHE A 305 -5.40 9.18 20.57
CA PHE A 305 -6.84 9.40 20.44
C PHE A 305 -7.19 10.86 20.09
N LYS A 306 -6.51 11.83 20.71
CA LYS A 306 -6.83 13.26 20.63
C LYS A 306 -5.55 14.12 20.60
N PRO A 307 -4.84 14.20 19.46
CA PRO A 307 -3.52 14.83 19.38
C PRO A 307 -3.54 16.35 19.62
N ASP A 308 -4.64 17.02 19.30
CA ASP A 308 -4.77 18.49 19.40
C ASP A 308 -5.18 18.97 20.82
N SER A 309 -5.17 18.08 21.83
CA SER A 309 -5.57 18.44 23.19
C SER A 309 -4.45 19.12 23.96
N VAL A 310 -4.66 20.40 24.28
CA VAL A 310 -3.71 21.23 25.06
C VAL A 310 -3.43 20.62 26.45
N ASP A 311 -4.44 20.09 27.14
CA ASP A 311 -4.28 19.50 28.47
C ASP A 311 -3.42 18.22 28.44
N ILE A 312 -3.67 17.34 27.46
CA ILE A 312 -2.86 16.14 27.24
C ILE A 312 -1.43 16.51 26.85
N PHE A 313 -1.24 17.52 25.99
CA PHE A 313 0.09 18.03 25.65
C PHE A 313 0.84 18.59 26.87
N ASN A 314 0.16 19.34 27.74
CA ASN A 314 0.76 19.92 28.93
C ASN A 314 1.24 18.85 29.92
N ILE A 315 0.42 17.84 30.22
CA ILE A 315 0.83 16.75 31.13
C ILE A 315 1.91 15.87 30.51
N HIS A 316 1.85 15.61 29.19
CA HIS A 316 2.92 14.90 28.47
C HIS A 316 4.25 15.66 28.55
N LYS A 317 4.21 16.98 28.38
CA LYS A 317 5.38 17.85 28.51
C LYS A 317 5.92 17.86 29.94
N GLU A 318 5.08 18.01 30.95
CA GLU A 318 5.52 17.97 32.35
C GLU A 318 6.21 16.65 32.70
N ALA A 319 5.59 15.52 32.34
CA ALA A 319 6.17 14.20 32.54
C ALA A 319 7.50 14.04 31.79
N SER A 320 7.56 14.47 30.52
CA SER A 320 8.77 14.52 29.69
C SER A 320 9.90 15.36 30.30
N ASP A 321 9.59 16.53 30.87
CA ASP A 321 10.59 17.41 31.47
C ASP A 321 11.05 16.94 32.86
N ARG A 322 10.21 16.20 33.59
CA ARG A 322 10.57 15.52 34.85
C ARG A 322 11.45 14.31 34.58
N MET A 323 10.99 13.38 33.75
CA MET A 323 11.75 12.21 33.30
C MET A 323 13.07 12.58 32.61
N GLY A 324 13.08 13.67 31.84
CA GLY A 324 14.27 14.16 31.15
C GLY A 324 15.45 14.46 32.07
N LYS A 325 15.21 14.60 33.39
CA LYS A 325 16.28 14.72 34.41
C LYS A 325 16.90 13.38 34.75
N ASN A 326 16.14 12.29 34.77
CA ASN A 326 16.64 10.93 35.06
C ASN A 326 17.50 10.39 33.90
N ILE A 327 17.13 10.76 32.66
CA ILE A 327 17.91 10.43 31.46
C ILE A 327 19.26 11.16 31.44
N GLN A 328 19.42 12.28 32.16
CA GLN A 328 20.69 13.00 32.22
C GLN A 328 21.74 12.19 33.01
N LYS A 329 22.92 12.08 32.42
CA LYS A 329 24.09 11.43 33.00
C LYS A 329 25.22 12.44 33.10
N HIS A 330 26.00 12.37 34.17
CA HIS A 330 27.01 13.36 34.50
C HIS A 330 28.40 12.73 34.46
N ILE A 331 29.33 13.36 33.74
CA ILE A 331 30.74 12.97 33.65
C ILE A 331 31.59 14.01 34.37
N ALA A 332 32.50 13.55 35.22
CA ALA A 332 33.59 14.35 35.74
C ALA A 332 34.87 14.09 34.94
N VAL A 333 35.60 15.15 34.59
CA VAL A 333 36.98 15.07 34.08
C VAL A 333 37.87 15.82 35.06
N ALA A 334 38.73 15.10 35.77
CA ALA A 334 39.68 15.69 36.71
C ALA A 334 40.82 16.42 36.00
N SER A 335 41.55 17.27 36.72
CA SER A 335 42.87 17.72 36.26
C SER A 335 43.81 16.52 36.12
N PHE A 336 44.41 16.33 34.95
CA PHE A 336 45.45 15.31 34.75
C PHE A 336 46.74 15.79 35.42
N ASP A 337 47.54 14.86 35.96
CA ASP A 337 48.87 15.20 36.47
C ASP A 337 49.79 15.65 35.33
N SER A 338 50.62 16.66 35.59
CA SER A 338 51.61 17.18 34.64
C SER A 338 53.00 16.57 34.85
N PRO A 339 53.82 16.38 33.80
CA PRO A 339 55.19 15.96 33.95
C PRO A 339 56.06 17.14 34.41
N SER A 340 57.16 16.86 35.11
CA SER A 340 58.04 17.90 35.68
C SER A 340 58.66 18.85 34.63
N ASN A 341 58.65 18.48 33.35
CA ASN A 341 59.20 19.28 32.25
C ASN A 341 58.15 20.17 31.56
N ASP A 342 56.87 20.05 31.89
CA ASP A 342 55.78 20.88 31.36
C ASP A 342 54.61 20.97 32.37
N PRO A 343 54.70 21.88 33.37
CA PRO A 343 53.77 21.93 34.50
C PRO A 343 52.30 22.17 34.14
N ASP A 344 52.02 22.74 32.96
CA ASP A 344 50.66 23.03 32.51
C ASP A 344 50.07 21.92 31.62
N ALA A 345 50.87 20.93 31.20
CA ALA A 345 50.44 19.93 30.22
C ALA A 345 49.20 19.14 30.66
N GLY A 346 49.17 18.65 31.91
CA GLY A 346 48.04 17.88 32.43
C GLY A 346 46.72 18.66 32.40
N LYS A 347 46.73 19.89 32.91
CA LYS A 347 45.59 20.82 32.84
C LYS A 347 45.16 21.09 31.39
N GLN A 348 46.11 21.35 30.50
CA GLN A 348 45.82 21.56 29.07
C GLN A 348 45.21 20.33 28.40
N PHE A 349 45.63 19.11 28.79
CA PHE A 349 45.03 17.86 28.34
C PHE A 349 43.59 17.71 28.83
N SER A 350 43.31 17.96 30.12
CA SER A 350 41.95 17.96 30.67
C SER A 350 41.02 18.95 29.95
N ASP A 351 41.46 20.20 29.81
CA ASP A 351 40.64 21.27 29.21
C ASP A 351 40.37 21.00 27.72
N SER A 352 41.35 20.40 27.01
CA SER A 352 41.17 19.95 25.62
C SER A 352 40.23 18.74 25.52
N LEU A 353 40.28 17.82 26.49
CA LEU A 353 39.37 16.67 26.55
C LEU A 353 37.93 17.10 26.83
N ILE A 354 37.72 17.98 27.80
CA ILE A 354 36.40 18.58 28.11
C ILE A 354 35.83 19.27 26.86
N SER A 355 36.65 20.10 26.20
CA SER A 355 36.25 20.83 24.98
C SER A 355 35.85 19.90 23.83
N TYR A 356 36.54 18.77 23.68
CA TYR A 356 36.23 17.77 22.65
C TYR A 356 35.00 16.93 23.02
N LEU A 357 34.86 16.53 24.29
CA LEU A 357 33.69 15.78 24.77
C LEU A 357 32.38 16.55 24.61
N TYR A 358 32.37 17.87 24.82
CA TYR A 358 31.20 18.72 24.52
C TYR A 358 30.75 18.68 23.04
N GLN A 359 31.62 18.27 22.11
CA GLN A 359 31.32 18.20 20.68
C GLN A 359 30.86 16.80 20.22
N VAL A 360 31.21 15.74 20.95
CA VAL A 360 30.99 14.34 20.52
C VAL A 360 30.04 13.55 21.42
N LEU A 361 29.80 13.98 22.66
CA LEU A 361 28.95 13.22 23.57
C LEU A 361 27.48 13.23 23.12
N PRO A 362 26.76 12.08 23.25
CA PRO A 362 25.36 11.99 22.86
C PRO A 362 24.43 12.80 23.78
N TYR A 363 23.18 12.97 23.35
CA TYR A 363 22.17 13.70 24.13
C TYR A 363 22.02 13.15 25.57
N GLY A 364 21.83 14.08 26.50
CA GLY A 364 21.62 13.77 27.92
C GLY A 364 22.89 13.31 28.63
N ILE A 365 24.08 13.67 28.13
CA ILE A 365 25.34 13.59 28.87
C ILE A 365 25.83 15.01 29.16
N ASN A 366 25.99 15.33 30.44
CA ASN A 366 26.49 16.60 30.94
C ASN A 366 27.92 16.42 31.48
N ILE A 367 28.79 17.41 31.28
CA ILE A 367 30.13 17.45 31.90
C ILE A 367 30.07 18.40 33.10
N LEU A 368 30.52 17.95 34.28
CA LEU A 368 30.61 18.79 35.47
C LEU A 368 31.87 19.66 35.47
N GLU A 369 31.76 20.82 36.11
CA GLU A 369 32.83 21.81 36.23
C GLU A 369 34.02 21.30 37.07
N ARG A 370 35.21 21.36 36.48
CA ARG A 370 36.49 20.85 37.03
C ARG A 370 36.77 21.26 38.47
N ASP A 371 36.52 22.52 38.81
CA ASP A 371 36.97 23.09 40.09
C ASP A 371 36.24 22.50 41.32
N LYS A 372 35.03 21.93 41.12
CA LYS A 372 34.31 21.15 42.15
C LYS A 372 34.88 19.74 42.30
N ILE A 373 35.34 19.14 41.20
CA ILE A 373 35.86 17.78 41.14
C ILE A 373 37.22 17.69 41.84
N ASP A 374 38.14 18.60 41.51
CA ASP A 374 39.50 18.60 42.07
C ASP A 374 39.53 18.87 43.59
N PHE A 375 38.49 19.48 44.16
CA PHE A 375 38.31 19.65 45.60
C PHE A 375 37.94 18.30 46.25
N VAL A 376 36.85 17.67 45.81
CA VAL A 376 36.34 16.40 46.37
C VAL A 376 37.35 15.25 46.18
N LEU A 377 38.06 15.21 45.05
CA LEU A 377 39.11 14.22 44.81
C LEU A 377 40.33 14.36 45.74
N LYS A 378 40.65 15.57 46.22
CA LYS A 378 41.71 15.79 47.22
C LYS A 378 41.26 15.42 48.63
N GLU A 379 39.99 15.63 48.94
CA GLU A 379 39.40 15.30 50.25
C GLU A 379 39.19 13.79 50.44
N HIS A 380 38.84 13.06 49.36
CA HIS A 380 38.49 11.64 49.43
C HIS A 380 39.42 10.70 48.63
N GLN A 381 40.73 11.00 48.54
CA GLN A 381 41.70 10.21 47.75
C GLN A 381 41.69 8.69 47.97
N ASN A 382 41.21 8.21 49.12
CA ASN A 382 41.23 6.79 49.50
C ASN A 382 39.84 6.09 49.44
N GLU A 383 38.74 6.81 49.25
CA GLU A 383 37.37 6.25 49.38
C GLU A 383 36.50 6.53 48.15
N ALA A 384 36.69 5.69 47.12
CA ALA A 384 36.03 5.82 45.82
C ALA A 384 34.49 5.78 45.86
N LYS A 385 33.90 5.21 46.92
CA LYS A 385 32.45 5.14 47.14
C LYS A 385 31.83 6.48 47.58
N ASN A 386 32.61 7.36 48.21
CA ASN A 386 32.11 8.66 48.66
C ASN A 386 32.16 9.69 47.52
N ILE A 387 33.07 9.50 46.56
CA ILE A 387 33.21 10.37 45.37
C ILE A 387 31.93 10.39 44.53
N SER A 388 31.22 9.26 44.42
CA SER A 388 29.94 9.18 43.69
C SER A 388 28.81 9.95 44.37
N GLU A 389 28.69 9.82 45.69
CA GLU A 389 27.63 10.48 46.48
C GLU A 389 27.88 11.99 46.59
N SER A 390 29.14 12.43 46.74
CA SER A 390 29.51 13.85 46.85
C SER A 390 29.52 14.61 45.51
N LEU A 391 29.76 13.95 44.36
CA LEU A 391 29.79 14.63 43.05
C LEU A 391 28.51 14.43 42.21
N GLY A 392 27.70 13.40 42.47
CA GLY A 392 26.50 13.12 41.67
C GLY A 392 26.80 12.75 40.20
N VAL A 393 27.94 12.10 39.95
CA VAL A 393 28.39 11.69 38.61
C VAL A 393 28.26 10.20 38.36
N ASP A 394 28.02 9.82 37.11
CA ASP A 394 27.96 8.42 36.64
C ASP A 394 29.35 7.88 36.24
N LEU A 395 30.28 8.77 35.88
CA LEU A 395 31.61 8.40 35.37
C LEU A 395 32.65 9.48 35.68
N VAL A 396 33.83 9.07 36.17
CA VAL A 396 34.97 9.97 36.44
C VAL A 396 36.16 9.57 35.57
N VAL A 397 36.71 10.54 34.84
CA VAL A 397 37.93 10.41 34.05
C VAL A 397 39.10 11.06 34.79
N THR A 398 40.15 10.30 35.04
CA THR A 398 41.42 10.77 35.63
C THR A 398 42.60 10.33 34.77
N GLY A 399 43.76 10.98 34.91
CA GLY A 399 44.94 10.58 34.16
C GLY A 399 46.20 11.36 34.53
N THR A 400 47.31 10.93 33.92
CA THR A 400 48.65 11.46 34.18
C THR A 400 49.39 11.59 32.86
N VAL A 401 49.91 12.79 32.57
CA VAL A 401 50.79 13.05 31.43
C VAL A 401 52.22 12.79 31.88
N SER A 402 52.77 11.63 31.53
CA SER A 402 54.08 11.16 32.01
C SER A 402 55.26 11.70 31.20
N LEU A 403 55.03 12.02 29.91
CA LEU A 403 56.00 12.63 29.02
C LEU A 403 55.27 13.59 28.10
N PHE A 404 55.78 14.82 27.94
CA PHE A 404 55.37 15.72 26.86
C PHE A 404 56.55 16.59 26.43
N LYS A 405 57.17 16.29 25.29
CA LYS A 405 58.41 16.93 24.84
C LYS A 405 58.42 17.13 23.34
N VAL A 406 59.05 18.21 22.88
CA VAL A 406 59.37 18.45 21.46
C VAL A 406 60.87 18.62 21.33
N ASP A 407 61.48 17.79 20.48
CA ASP A 407 62.90 17.84 20.14
C ASP A 407 63.06 18.43 18.74
N THR A 408 63.93 19.43 18.61
CA THR A 408 64.32 20.03 17.33
C THR A 408 65.78 19.70 17.03
N SER A 409 66.03 19.24 15.80
CA SER A 409 67.34 18.90 15.28
C SER A 409 67.54 19.60 13.93
N ILE A 410 68.72 20.17 13.70
CA ILE A 410 69.05 20.87 12.45
C ILE A 410 70.42 20.38 11.98
N ASP A 411 70.43 19.60 10.90
CA ASP A 411 71.66 19.20 10.21
C ASP A 411 72.03 20.32 9.21
N LYS A 412 73.16 21.00 9.48
CA LYS A 412 73.76 22.03 8.63
C LYS A 412 74.97 21.46 7.91
N ARG A 413 74.98 21.52 6.58
CA ARG A 413 76.10 21.08 5.73
C ARG A 413 76.54 22.20 4.81
N THR A 414 77.84 22.33 4.59
CA THR A 414 78.37 23.26 3.58
C THR A 414 78.36 22.56 2.22
N GLY A 415 77.60 23.10 1.28
CA GLY A 415 77.78 22.82 -0.15
C GLY A 415 78.86 23.72 -0.73
N THR A 416 79.61 23.21 -1.71
CA THR A 416 80.48 24.02 -2.58
C THR A 416 79.93 23.98 -3.99
N VAL A 417 79.80 25.13 -4.64
CA VAL A 417 79.49 25.24 -6.07
C VAL A 417 80.63 25.96 -6.79
N LYS A 418 81.01 25.43 -7.95
CA LYS A 418 82.10 25.96 -8.76
C LYS A 418 81.51 26.96 -9.76
N ILE A 419 81.84 28.24 -9.61
CA ILE A 419 81.44 29.29 -10.55
C ILE A 419 82.64 29.72 -11.38
N GLU A 420 82.39 30.11 -12.63
CA GLU A 420 83.40 30.64 -13.55
C GLU A 420 83.40 32.17 -13.43
N ILE A 421 84.54 32.77 -13.09
CA ILE A 421 84.64 34.22 -12.79
C ILE A 421 85.41 34.97 -13.89
N GLY A 422 86.18 34.25 -14.70
CA GLY A 422 86.84 34.83 -15.88
C GLY A 422 87.75 33.84 -16.59
N GLU A 423 88.46 34.34 -17.59
CA GLU A 423 89.48 33.60 -18.33
C GLU A 423 90.84 34.28 -18.12
N GLU A 424 91.76 33.61 -17.45
CA GLU A 424 93.13 34.08 -17.26
C GLU A 424 93.97 33.69 -18.49
N THR A 425 94.66 34.66 -19.08
CA THR A 425 95.55 34.41 -20.22
C THR A 425 96.92 34.01 -19.69
N VAL A 426 97.16 32.70 -19.61
CA VAL A 426 98.41 32.12 -19.09
C VAL A 426 99.37 31.81 -20.22
N GLU A 427 100.68 31.84 -19.97
CA GLU A 427 101.67 31.42 -20.95
C GLU A 427 101.43 29.96 -21.37
N ASN A 428 101.46 29.69 -22.68
CA ASN A 428 101.16 28.37 -23.21
C ASN A 428 102.30 27.41 -22.83
N PRO A 429 102.03 26.35 -22.04
CA PRO A 429 103.09 25.43 -21.60
C PRO A 429 103.84 24.79 -22.78
N GLU A 430 103.17 24.58 -23.92
CA GLU A 430 103.78 24.03 -25.13
C GLU A 430 104.74 25.05 -25.78
N PHE A 431 104.36 26.33 -25.83
CA PHE A 431 105.26 27.39 -26.30
C PHE A 431 106.51 27.50 -25.40
N SER A 432 106.35 27.56 -24.07
CA SER A 432 107.48 27.66 -23.14
C SER A 432 108.37 26.40 -23.15
N GLN A 433 107.83 25.23 -23.51
CA GLN A 433 108.64 24.02 -23.76
C GLN A 433 109.43 24.12 -25.08
N MET A 434 108.80 24.60 -26.15
CA MET A 434 109.48 24.79 -27.44
C MET A 434 110.61 25.83 -27.36
N VAL A 435 110.44 26.92 -26.58
CA VAL A 435 111.53 27.88 -26.26
C VAL A 435 112.73 27.18 -25.62
N LYS A 436 112.50 26.21 -24.73
CA LYS A 436 113.59 25.46 -24.07
C LYS A 436 114.28 24.46 -24.98
N LEU A 437 113.58 23.91 -25.97
CA LEU A 437 114.11 22.88 -26.87
C LEU A 437 114.86 23.46 -28.07
N TYR A 438 114.32 24.51 -28.70
CA TYR A 438 114.84 25.06 -29.96
C TYR A 438 115.45 26.47 -29.80
N GLY A 439 115.45 27.02 -28.58
CA GLY A 439 115.94 28.38 -28.31
C GLY A 439 114.95 29.46 -28.73
N THR A 440 115.26 30.72 -28.40
CA THR A 440 114.34 31.86 -28.60
C THR A 440 114.12 32.28 -30.06
N ASP A 441 114.90 31.74 -31.01
CA ASP A 441 114.75 32.05 -32.43
C ASP A 441 113.72 31.13 -33.09
N MET A 442 112.52 31.67 -33.28
CA MET A 442 111.34 30.93 -33.76
C MET A 442 111.44 30.53 -35.24
N THR A 443 112.45 31.02 -35.98
CA THR A 443 112.61 30.71 -37.41
C THR A 443 113.12 29.30 -37.70
N GLN A 444 113.66 28.60 -36.70
CA GLN A 444 114.12 27.20 -36.82
C GLN A 444 113.11 26.18 -36.27
N TRP A 445 111.95 26.63 -35.80
CA TRP A 445 110.97 25.74 -35.18
C TRP A 445 110.08 25.11 -36.26
N PRO A 446 109.71 23.81 -36.15
CA PRO A 446 108.83 23.16 -37.12
C PRO A 446 107.43 23.80 -37.20
N GLU A 447 106.91 24.21 -36.04
CA GLU A 447 105.64 24.91 -35.86
C GLU A 447 105.73 25.71 -34.55
N VAL A 448 105.16 26.91 -34.49
CA VAL A 448 105.28 27.82 -33.35
C VAL A 448 103.92 27.95 -32.66
N PRO A 449 103.71 27.34 -31.48
CA PRO A 449 102.45 27.47 -30.74
C PRO A 449 102.18 28.92 -30.32
N ASP A 450 100.91 29.29 -30.15
CA ASP A 450 100.56 30.59 -29.57
C ASP A 450 101.20 30.76 -28.20
N LYS A 451 101.75 31.96 -27.92
CA LYS A 451 102.50 32.23 -26.68
C LYS A 451 101.65 32.11 -25.41
N THR A 452 100.34 32.26 -25.52
CA THR A 452 99.42 32.23 -24.38
C THR A 452 98.13 31.49 -24.73
N ILE A 453 97.52 30.86 -23.72
CA ILE A 453 96.20 30.22 -23.80
C ILE A 453 95.27 30.81 -22.75
N LYS A 454 93.97 30.92 -23.09
CA LYS A 454 92.94 31.34 -22.13
C LYS A 454 92.51 30.16 -21.27
N LYS A 455 92.78 30.23 -19.98
CA LYS A 455 92.40 29.23 -18.98
C LYS A 455 91.23 29.77 -18.15
N LYS A 456 90.11 29.05 -18.17
CA LYS A 456 88.93 29.40 -17.34
C LYS A 456 89.28 29.30 -15.86
N THR A 457 89.12 30.40 -15.15
CA THR A 457 89.39 30.53 -13.72
C THR A 457 88.08 30.42 -12.95
N TYR A 458 88.09 29.55 -11.95
CA TYR A 458 86.92 29.17 -11.17
C TYR A 458 87.14 29.42 -9.69
N GLU A 459 86.11 29.90 -9.01
CA GLU A 459 86.05 29.95 -7.55
C GLU A 459 85.03 28.94 -7.01
N LEU A 460 85.28 28.46 -5.80
CA LEU A 460 84.39 27.57 -5.06
C LEU A 460 83.61 28.38 -4.02
N LEU A 461 82.42 28.85 -4.40
CA LEU A 461 81.51 29.46 -3.44
C LEU A 461 80.94 28.40 -2.50
N LYS A 462 81.04 28.68 -1.19
CA LYS A 462 80.47 27.86 -0.12
C LYS A 462 79.10 28.41 0.25
N TYR A 463 78.11 27.53 0.38
CA TYR A 463 76.75 27.88 0.77
C TYR A 463 76.19 26.85 1.77
N THR A 464 75.36 27.26 2.72
CA THR A 464 74.75 26.32 3.66
C THR A 464 73.57 25.63 3.00
N LYS A 465 73.45 24.32 3.21
CA LYS A 465 72.22 23.57 2.96
C LYS A 465 72.01 22.53 4.03
N GLY A 466 70.77 22.18 4.30
CA GLY A 466 70.49 21.30 5.43
C GLY A 466 69.07 20.81 5.51
N THR A 467 68.83 20.03 6.57
CA THR A 467 67.52 19.51 6.92
C THR A 467 67.26 19.75 8.39
N GLY A 468 66.20 20.50 8.69
CA GLY A 468 65.64 20.54 10.03
C GLY A 468 64.60 19.44 10.22
N GLN A 469 64.62 18.79 11.36
CA GLN A 469 63.59 17.83 11.78
C GLN A 469 63.13 18.17 13.20
N LYS A 470 61.81 18.18 13.38
CA LYS A 470 61.15 18.39 14.66
C LYS A 470 60.31 17.17 15.00
N LYS A 471 60.49 16.60 16.19
CA LYS A 471 59.74 15.43 16.68
C LYS A 471 59.15 15.74 18.05
N GLY A 472 57.83 15.66 18.18
CA GLY A 472 57.17 15.65 19.47
C GLY A 472 56.84 14.24 19.93
N PHE A 473 56.83 14.03 21.24
CA PHE A 473 56.45 12.79 21.90
C PHE A 473 55.55 13.11 23.11
N ALA A 474 54.45 12.37 23.25
CA ALA A 474 53.63 12.36 24.46
C ALA A 474 53.32 10.94 24.91
N LYS A 475 53.26 10.75 26.23
CA LYS A 475 52.70 9.55 26.86
C LYS A 475 51.72 9.93 27.97
N VAL A 476 50.47 9.51 27.84
CA VAL A 476 49.37 9.83 28.76
C VAL A 476 48.67 8.56 29.22
N SER A 477 48.60 8.32 30.53
CA SER A 477 47.83 7.21 31.12
C SER A 477 46.46 7.71 31.58
N ILE A 478 45.39 7.00 31.24
CA ILE A 478 44.01 7.29 31.67
C ILE A 478 43.49 6.19 32.61
N ARG A 479 42.62 6.58 33.54
CA ARG A 479 41.74 5.68 34.30
C ARG A 479 40.31 6.21 34.23
N ILE A 480 39.35 5.32 34.01
CA ILE A 480 37.91 5.64 34.05
C ILE A 480 37.28 4.87 35.20
N PHE A 481 36.57 5.58 36.05
CA PHE A 481 35.83 5.04 37.19
C PHE A 481 34.33 5.11 36.91
N ASP A 482 33.65 3.98 37.07
CA ASP A 482 32.19 3.84 36.97
C ASP A 482 31.62 3.88 38.39
N THR A 483 30.88 4.93 38.70
CA THR A 483 30.41 5.19 40.07
C THR A 483 29.33 4.21 40.52
N HIS A 484 28.46 3.76 39.60
CA HIS A 484 27.44 2.74 39.88
C HIS A 484 28.07 1.40 40.25
N LYS A 485 29.21 1.06 39.63
CA LYS A 485 29.98 -0.16 39.96
C LYS A 485 30.99 0.05 41.09
N GLY A 486 31.19 1.28 41.56
CA GLY A 486 32.20 1.63 42.56
C GLY A 486 33.63 1.21 42.20
N THR A 487 33.96 1.04 40.91
CA THR A 487 35.21 0.41 40.46
C THR A 487 35.79 1.06 39.20
N ILE A 488 37.11 0.91 39.02
CA ILE A 488 37.81 1.34 37.80
C ILE A 488 37.45 0.36 36.68
N THR A 489 36.76 0.83 35.64
CA THR A 489 36.30 0.01 34.52
C THR A 489 37.26 0.01 33.33
N PHE A 490 38.15 1.00 33.26
CA PHE A 490 39.13 1.11 32.17
C PHE A 490 40.44 1.74 32.64
N VAL A 491 41.57 1.19 32.19
CA VAL A 491 42.92 1.73 32.36
C VAL A 491 43.69 1.53 31.06
N LYS A 492 44.36 2.57 30.54
CA LYS A 492 45.17 2.45 29.32
C LYS A 492 46.22 3.57 29.23
N ASP A 493 47.36 3.23 28.63
CA ASP A 493 48.38 4.19 28.20
C ASP A 493 48.18 4.57 26.72
N TYR A 494 48.34 5.84 26.41
CA TYR A 494 48.32 6.41 25.06
C TYR A 494 49.65 7.07 24.73
N ASP A 495 50.31 6.55 23.70
CA ASP A 495 51.57 7.08 23.17
C ASP A 495 51.33 7.74 21.81
N ALA A 496 51.85 8.95 21.62
CA ALA A 496 51.80 9.64 20.34
C ALA A 496 53.11 10.34 20.01
N SER A 497 53.56 10.20 18.76
CA SER A 497 54.69 10.94 18.21
C SER A 497 54.32 11.60 16.90
N VAL A 498 54.74 12.85 16.70
CA VAL A 498 54.55 13.61 15.46
C VAL A 498 55.90 14.13 15.00
N GLY A 499 56.28 13.81 13.76
CA GLY A 499 57.54 14.24 13.15
C GLY A 499 57.29 15.08 11.89
N LYS A 500 57.94 16.23 11.78
CA LYS A 500 57.92 17.08 10.57
C LYS A 500 59.37 17.40 10.17
N THR A 501 59.62 17.45 8.86
CA THR A 501 60.96 17.65 8.29
C THR A 501 60.92 18.73 7.22
N SER A 502 61.92 19.60 7.20
CA SER A 502 62.01 20.73 6.27
C SER A 502 63.44 20.88 5.76
N LYS A 503 63.59 21.15 4.46
CA LYS A 503 64.89 21.39 3.82
C LYS A 503 65.11 22.89 3.70
N PHE A 504 66.33 23.34 3.89
CA PHE A 504 66.72 24.75 3.73
C PHE A 504 68.04 24.85 2.97
N GLN A 505 68.25 25.96 2.27
CA GLN A 505 69.52 26.28 1.62
C GLN A 505 69.67 27.80 1.44
N ASP A 506 70.91 28.26 1.55
CA ASP A 506 71.29 29.64 1.24
C ASP A 506 71.24 29.89 -0.28
N GLU A 507 71.13 31.16 -0.66
CA GLU A 507 71.17 31.60 -2.06
C GLU A 507 72.62 31.71 -2.57
N VAL A 508 72.81 31.34 -3.83
CA VAL A 508 74.03 31.61 -4.60
C VAL A 508 73.62 32.10 -5.98
N GLU A 509 73.42 33.41 -6.12
CA GLU A 509 72.95 34.06 -7.35
C GLU A 509 73.82 33.67 -8.57
N ALA A 510 75.14 33.73 -8.42
CA ALA A 510 76.13 33.39 -9.45
C ALA A 510 76.09 31.91 -9.92
N ALA A 511 75.36 31.05 -9.20
CA ALA A 511 75.13 29.65 -9.56
C ALA A 511 73.64 29.30 -9.78
N GLY A 512 72.75 30.29 -9.75
CA GLY A 512 71.30 30.10 -9.88
C GLY A 512 70.64 29.33 -8.73
N ILE A 513 71.30 29.20 -7.58
CA ILE A 513 70.76 28.49 -6.41
C ILE A 513 69.88 29.44 -5.61
N LYS A 514 68.57 29.22 -5.60
CA LYS A 514 67.60 30.05 -4.87
C LYS A 514 67.58 29.74 -3.37
N TYR A 515 67.34 30.77 -2.56
CA TYR A 515 67.07 30.61 -1.12
C TYR A 515 65.88 29.68 -0.84
N ILE A 516 66.01 28.79 0.14
CA ILE A 516 64.90 28.02 0.71
C ILE A 516 64.95 28.20 2.23
N SER A 517 63.95 28.88 2.78
CA SER A 517 63.83 29.11 4.22
C SER A 517 63.49 27.83 4.99
N LEU A 518 64.00 27.69 6.22
CA LEU A 518 63.66 26.59 7.12
C LEU A 518 62.24 26.78 7.67
N ASN A 519 61.25 26.21 6.99
CA ASN A 519 59.86 26.21 7.46
C ASN A 519 59.60 24.95 8.32
N LEU A 520 59.69 25.09 9.65
CA LEU A 520 59.27 24.07 10.62
C LEU A 520 58.17 24.64 11.52
N PRO A 521 57.20 23.82 11.96
CA PRO A 521 56.19 24.26 12.92
C PRO A 521 56.81 24.62 14.27
N THR A 522 56.09 25.45 15.01
CA THR A 522 56.36 25.80 16.41
C THR A 522 56.23 24.58 17.33
N ASP A 523 56.79 24.67 18.54
CA ASP A 523 56.63 23.64 19.57
C ASP A 523 55.15 23.47 19.92
N THR A 524 54.42 24.60 20.00
CA THR A 524 52.97 24.65 20.27
C THR A 524 52.18 23.90 19.21
N GLU A 525 52.42 24.11 17.91
CA GLU A 525 51.70 23.38 16.85
C GLU A 525 51.91 21.86 16.92
N ILE A 526 53.14 21.41 17.20
CA ILE A 526 53.43 19.98 17.40
C ILE A 526 52.74 19.44 18.67
N LYS A 527 52.76 20.20 19.76
CA LYS A 527 52.07 19.86 21.01
C LYS A 527 50.56 19.74 20.81
N GLU A 528 49.93 20.67 20.08
CA GLU A 528 48.50 20.65 19.77
C GLU A 528 48.13 19.49 18.82
N GLU A 529 48.94 19.18 17.79
CA GLU A 529 48.72 18.03 16.89
C GLU A 529 48.74 16.71 17.68
N ILE A 530 49.69 16.57 18.61
CA ILE A 530 49.80 15.40 19.50
C ILE A 530 48.63 15.34 20.50
N ARG A 531 48.29 16.46 21.15
CA ARG A 531 47.21 16.52 22.13
C ARG A 531 45.88 16.16 21.51
N LYS A 532 45.53 16.74 20.35
CA LYS A 532 44.32 16.42 19.60
C LYS A 532 44.22 14.94 19.25
N LYS A 533 45.33 14.30 18.85
CA LYS A 533 45.36 12.86 18.58
C LYS A 533 44.99 12.05 19.81
N ILE A 534 45.72 12.20 20.92
CA ILE A 534 45.46 11.45 22.17
C ILE A 534 44.06 11.74 22.73
N VAL A 535 43.64 13.01 22.76
CA VAL A 535 42.30 13.42 23.21
C VAL A 535 41.21 12.74 22.38
N SER A 536 41.34 12.67 21.06
CA SER A 536 40.35 11.99 20.20
C SER A 536 40.27 10.48 20.45
N GLU A 537 41.36 9.83 20.84
CA GLU A 537 41.37 8.40 21.19
C GLU A 537 40.78 8.14 22.58
N ILE A 538 41.07 9.01 23.55
CA ILE A 538 40.47 8.98 24.89
C ILE A 538 38.96 9.23 24.81
N ALA A 539 38.54 10.27 24.09
CA ALA A 539 37.14 10.67 23.99
C ALA A 539 36.27 9.55 23.41
N LYS A 540 36.76 8.80 22.41
CA LYS A 540 36.07 7.62 21.86
C LYS A 540 35.78 6.55 22.92
N VAL A 541 36.70 6.30 23.86
CA VAL A 541 36.45 5.32 24.93
C VAL A 541 35.37 5.80 25.90
N VAL A 542 35.36 7.10 26.19
CA VAL A 542 34.29 7.73 26.99
C VAL A 542 32.96 7.66 26.24
N GLU A 543 32.93 8.01 24.96
CA GLU A 543 31.76 7.92 24.07
C GLU A 543 31.18 6.51 24.01
N THR A 544 32.00 5.48 23.76
CA THR A 544 31.58 4.07 23.73
C THR A 544 31.02 3.58 25.06
N SER A 545 31.37 4.22 26.18
CA SER A 545 30.76 3.93 27.50
C SER A 545 29.28 4.35 27.57
N PHE A 546 28.84 5.26 26.69
CA PHE A 546 27.47 5.75 26.55
C PHE A 546 26.83 5.45 25.17
N GLU A 547 27.50 4.73 24.27
CA GLU A 547 26.91 4.29 23.01
C GLU A 547 25.66 3.41 23.22
N LYS A 548 24.71 3.51 22.27
CA LYS A 548 23.52 2.65 22.16
C LYS A 548 22.65 2.62 23.43
N ARG A 549 22.41 3.78 24.05
CA ARG A 549 21.57 3.90 25.27
C ARG A 549 20.17 3.32 25.05
N GLU A 550 19.60 3.49 23.85
CA GLU A 550 18.31 2.91 23.46
C GLU A 550 18.30 1.37 23.55
N VAL A 551 19.42 0.70 23.25
CA VAL A 551 19.56 -0.75 23.43
C VAL A 551 19.61 -1.11 24.91
N ARG A 552 20.25 -0.30 25.75
CA ARG A 552 20.31 -0.55 27.21
C ARG A 552 18.92 -0.42 27.84
N PHE A 553 18.20 0.65 27.53
CA PHE A 553 16.81 0.84 27.99
C PHE A 553 15.91 -0.31 27.53
N LEU A 554 15.99 -0.71 26.26
CA LEU A 554 15.23 -1.85 25.75
C LEU A 554 15.57 -3.17 26.46
N ASN A 555 16.85 -3.45 26.71
CA ASN A 555 17.27 -4.66 27.42
C ASN A 555 16.80 -4.67 28.88
N GLN A 556 16.79 -3.52 29.55
CA GLN A 556 16.26 -3.38 30.91
C GLN A 556 14.74 -3.57 30.95
N ALA A 557 14.01 -3.01 29.99
CA ALA A 557 12.58 -3.27 29.83
C ALA A 557 12.27 -4.76 29.60
N LYS A 558 13.02 -5.41 28.69
CA LYS A 558 12.88 -6.85 28.42
C LYS A 558 13.16 -7.71 29.65
N PHE A 559 14.19 -7.38 30.43
CA PHE A 559 14.48 -8.08 31.68
C PHE A 559 13.29 -8.11 32.65
N TYR A 560 12.56 -7.00 32.81
CA TYR A 560 11.35 -6.96 33.65
C TYR A 560 10.16 -7.67 33.01
N LEU A 561 9.96 -7.53 31.69
CA LEU A 561 8.88 -8.21 30.96
C LEU A 561 9.01 -9.73 30.95
N ASP A 562 10.23 -10.26 30.77
CA ASP A 562 10.52 -11.70 30.84
C ASP A 562 10.17 -12.30 32.22
N ARG A 563 10.18 -11.45 33.26
CA ARG A 563 9.81 -11.78 34.65
C ARG A 563 8.33 -11.53 34.97
N LYS A 564 7.56 -10.99 34.01
CA LYS A 564 6.17 -10.51 34.17
C LYS A 564 6.01 -9.33 35.14
N GLU A 565 7.08 -8.57 35.36
CA GLU A 565 7.10 -7.36 36.19
C GLU A 565 6.74 -6.15 35.31
N THR A 566 5.50 -6.11 34.79
CA THR A 566 5.05 -5.13 33.77
C THR A 566 5.20 -3.68 34.22
N ASP A 567 4.86 -3.37 35.46
CA ASP A 567 4.93 -2.01 36.01
C ASP A 567 6.38 -1.52 36.07
N ALA A 568 7.32 -2.40 36.43
CA ALA A 568 8.76 -2.09 36.46
C ALA A 568 9.36 -1.91 35.05
N ALA A 569 8.72 -2.46 34.02
CA ALA A 569 9.13 -2.26 32.62
C ALA A 569 8.73 -0.88 32.07
N ILE A 570 7.76 -0.18 32.69
CA ILE A 570 7.29 1.14 32.22
C ILE A 570 8.41 2.18 32.28
N GLU A 571 9.15 2.25 33.38
CA GLU A 571 10.27 3.19 33.57
C GLU A 571 11.31 3.13 32.42
N PRO A 572 11.98 2.00 32.15
CA PRO A 572 12.99 1.93 31.10
C PRO A 572 12.41 2.08 29.69
N LEU A 573 11.15 1.69 29.44
CA LEU A 573 10.49 1.95 28.14
C LEU A 573 10.22 3.45 27.92
N ALA A 574 9.68 4.12 28.93
CA ALA A 574 9.37 5.53 28.89
C ALA A 574 10.65 6.37 28.74
N GLU A 575 11.72 6.03 29.48
CA GLU A 575 13.03 6.69 29.34
C GLU A 575 13.69 6.39 27.98
N GLY A 576 13.64 5.14 27.51
CA GLY A 576 14.16 4.74 26.21
C GLY A 576 13.46 5.46 25.05
N HIS A 577 12.13 5.58 25.10
CA HIS A 577 11.32 6.30 24.13
C HIS A 577 11.66 7.79 24.12
N LEU A 578 11.69 8.43 25.29
CA LEU A 578 12.01 9.84 25.42
C LEU A 578 13.46 10.16 24.98
N TYR A 579 14.41 9.27 25.30
CA TYR A 579 15.78 9.36 24.80
C TYR A 579 15.83 9.29 23.27
N CYS A 580 15.14 8.32 22.65
CA CYS A 580 15.12 8.20 21.19
C CYS A 580 14.60 9.47 20.50
N ILE A 581 13.56 10.09 21.06
CA ILE A 581 13.04 11.38 20.56
C ILE A 581 14.07 12.50 20.73
N ARG A 582 14.57 12.73 21.96
CA ARG A 582 15.45 13.89 22.23
C ARG A 582 16.85 13.76 21.61
N ALA A 583 17.33 12.54 21.39
CA ALA A 583 18.59 12.26 20.70
C ALA A 583 18.46 12.18 19.16
N ASN A 584 17.26 12.41 18.60
CA ASN A 584 16.98 12.24 17.16
C ASN A 584 17.41 10.86 16.60
N VAL A 585 17.18 9.79 17.36
CA VAL A 585 17.41 8.42 16.87
C VAL A 585 16.45 8.15 15.71
N SER A 586 16.96 7.54 14.64
CA SER A 586 16.14 7.19 13.46
C SER A 586 14.93 6.37 13.87
N ARG A 587 13.75 6.71 13.32
CA ARG A 587 12.50 5.94 13.51
C ARG A 587 12.57 4.52 12.95
N GLU A 588 13.57 4.22 12.12
CA GLU A 588 13.85 2.89 11.59
C GLU A 588 14.81 2.07 12.48
N ASN A 589 15.34 2.66 13.57
CA ASN A 589 16.18 1.93 14.53
C ASN A 589 15.35 0.82 15.19
N ALA A 590 15.83 -0.42 15.07
CA ALA A 590 15.15 -1.61 15.58
C ALA A 590 14.80 -1.52 17.07
N SER A 591 15.64 -0.88 17.89
CA SER A 591 15.37 -0.70 19.31
C SER A 591 14.24 0.29 19.57
N PHE A 592 14.19 1.39 18.80
CA PHE A 592 13.12 2.39 18.94
C PHE A 592 11.78 1.83 18.46
N LEU A 593 11.76 1.08 17.34
CA LEU A 593 10.56 0.36 16.89
C LEU A 593 10.06 -0.64 17.94
N GLU A 594 10.97 -1.41 18.55
CA GLU A 594 10.62 -2.38 19.58
C GLU A 594 10.13 -1.71 20.89
N ILE A 595 10.75 -0.60 21.32
CA ILE A 595 10.26 0.18 22.46
C ILE A 595 8.83 0.67 22.21
N ASN A 596 8.53 1.19 21.02
CA ASN A 596 7.17 1.61 20.65
C ASN A 596 6.17 0.43 20.68
N ARG A 597 6.57 -0.74 20.16
CA ARG A 597 5.74 -1.95 20.18
C ARG A 597 5.43 -2.40 21.61
N LEU A 598 6.44 -2.42 22.49
CA LEU A 598 6.29 -2.86 23.88
C LEU A 598 5.45 -1.88 24.71
N ILE A 599 5.58 -0.57 24.49
CA ILE A 599 4.66 0.44 25.05
C ILE A 599 3.22 0.12 24.62
N ASP A 600 2.99 -0.14 23.33
CA ASP A 600 1.66 -0.48 22.80
C ASP A 600 1.13 -1.87 23.21
N GLU A 601 1.92 -2.68 23.91
CA GLU A 601 1.54 -4.00 24.43
C GLU A 601 1.29 -4.01 25.94
N ILE A 602 2.03 -3.25 26.75
CA ILE A 602 1.75 -3.11 28.20
C ILE A 602 0.39 -2.45 28.46
N ILE A 603 -0.12 -1.73 27.47
CA ILE A 603 -1.31 -0.88 27.54
C ILE A 603 -2.59 -1.60 27.05
N LYS A 604 -2.46 -2.79 26.44
CA LYS A 604 -3.56 -3.61 25.90
C LYS A 604 -3.92 -4.78 26.81
#